data_AF-A0A6N7Z9Y0-F1
#
_entry.id   AF-A0A6N7Z9Y0-F1
#
_cell.length_a   1.000
_cell.length_b   1.000
_cell.length_c   1.000
_cell.angle_alpha   90.00
_cell.angle_beta   90.00
_cell.angle_gamma   90.00
#
_symmetry.space_group_name_H-M   'P 1'
#
loop_
_entity.id
_entity.type
_entity.pdbx_description
1 polymer ?
#
loop_
_entity_poly.entity_id
_entity_poly.type
_entity_poly.pdbx_seq_one_letter_code
_entity_poly.pdbx_strand_id
1 'polypeptide(L)'
;MVTAASGLTLQVLDSPGIPCADAKALVGKFQAQLAGKQPAGSTQPASATVDGWLCVSGPPASQGGTSCSLDDKTVFASVAAE
;
A
#
# COMPACT_ATOMS: atom_id res chain seq x y z
N MET A 1 -9.78 -0.52 -5.82
CA MET A 1 -9.62 0.04 -4.47
C MET A 1 -9.16 -1.08 -3.55
N VAL A 2 -8.45 -0.74 -2.48
CA VAL A 2 -7.94 -1.66 -1.45
C VAL A 2 -8.14 -0.99 -0.09
N THR A 3 -8.56 -1.73 0.93
CA THR A 3 -8.67 -1.18 2.29
C THR A 3 -7.30 -1.19 2.97
N ALA A 4 -6.85 -0.04 3.46
CA ALA A 4 -5.63 0.08 4.25
C ALA A 4 -5.82 -0.43 5.68
N ALA A 5 -4.73 -0.78 6.36
CA ALA A 5 -4.72 -1.13 7.78
C ALA A 5 -5.27 -0.01 8.68
N SER A 6 -5.17 1.25 8.24
CA SER A 6 -5.76 2.41 8.91
C SER A 6 -7.29 2.49 8.76
N GLY A 7 -7.91 1.65 7.93
CA GLY A 7 -9.33 1.72 7.57
C GLY A 7 -9.64 2.65 6.39
N LEU A 8 -8.64 3.38 5.88
CA LEU A 8 -8.80 4.22 4.70
C LEU A 8 -8.91 3.39 3.42
N THR A 9 -9.52 3.95 2.37
CA THR A 9 -9.55 3.33 1.05
C THR A 9 -8.37 3.82 0.21
N LEU A 10 -7.59 2.89 -0.33
CA LEU A 10 -6.50 3.14 -1.26
C LEU A 10 -6.95 2.90 -2.71
N GLN A 11 -6.59 3.83 -3.59
CA GLN A 11 -6.64 3.66 -5.02
C GLN A 11 -5.25 3.21 -5.51
N VAL A 12 -5.18 2.01 -6.08
CA VAL A 12 -3.99 1.54 -6.79
C VAL A 12 -3.91 2.24 -8.13
N LEU A 13 -2.80 2.90 -8.38
CA LEU A 13 -2.51 3.62 -9.60
C LEU A 13 -2.05 2.65 -10.69
N ASP A 14 -2.24 3.04 -11.95
CA ASP A 14 -1.76 2.26 -13.08
C ASP A 14 -0.24 2.07 -12.98
N SER A 15 0.22 0.85 -13.21
CA SER A 15 1.62 0.45 -13.06
C SER A 15 2.07 -0.27 -14.33
N PRO A 16 3.05 0.26 -15.07
CA PRO A 16 3.43 -0.27 -16.37
C PRO A 16 3.95 -1.71 -16.24
N GLY A 17 3.43 -2.61 -17.07
CA GLY A 17 3.82 -4.02 -17.08
C GLY A 17 3.31 -4.84 -15.89
N ILE A 18 2.39 -4.30 -15.09
CA ILE A 18 1.73 -5.00 -13.99
C ILE A 18 0.22 -4.91 -14.17
N PRO A 19 -0.48 -6.04 -14.34
CA PRO A 19 -1.94 -6.02 -14.36
C PRO A 19 -2.51 -5.43 -13.07
N CYS A 20 -3.50 -4.56 -13.20
CA CYS A 20 -4.13 -3.85 -12.08
C CYS A 20 -4.67 -4.81 -11.00
N ALA A 21 -5.09 -6.02 -11.38
CA ALA A 21 -5.55 -7.05 -10.45
C ALA A 21 -4.42 -7.52 -9.52
N ASP A 22 -3.24 -7.84 -10.05
CA ASP A 22 -2.06 -8.23 -9.28
C ASP A 22 -1.54 -7.09 -8.42
N ALA A 23 -1.52 -5.86 -8.94
CA ALA A 23 -1.15 -4.68 -8.17
C ALA A 23 -2.07 -4.47 -6.95
N LYS A 24 -3.39 -4.64 -7.13
CA LYS A 24 -4.36 -4.61 -6.02
C LYS A 24 -4.17 -5.76 -5.03
N ALA A 25 -3.91 -6.97 -5.52
CA ALA A 25 -3.67 -8.12 -4.65
C ALA A 25 -2.41 -7.92 -3.80
N LEU A 26 -1.33 -7.40 -4.39
CA LEU A 26 -0.08 -7.09 -3.70
C LEU A 26 -0.28 -6.06 -2.58
N VAL A 27 -0.90 -4.91 -2.91
CA VAL A 27 -1.20 -3.86 -1.94
C VAL A 27 -2.14 -4.38 -0.85
N GLY A 28 -3.14 -5.19 -1.20
CA GLY A 28 -4.06 -5.80 -0.23
C GLY A 28 -3.37 -6.75 0.75
N LYS A 29 -2.49 -7.62 0.26
CA LYS A 29 -1.68 -8.51 1.10
C LYS A 29 -0.79 -7.72 2.06
N PHE A 30 -0.16 -6.65 1.56
CA PHE A 30 0.67 -5.78 2.39
C PHE A 30 -0.15 -5.09 3.49
N GLN A 31 -1.28 -4.49 3.14
CA GLN A 31 -2.15 -3.84 4.12
C GLN A 31 -2.71 -4.82 5.16
N ALA A 32 -2.97 -6.07 4.79
CA ALA A 32 -3.35 -7.12 5.74
C ALA A 32 -2.22 -7.43 6.74
N GLN A 33 -0.95 -7.40 6.33
CA GLN A 33 0.19 -7.58 7.26
C GLN A 33 0.38 -6.40 8.22
N LEU A 34 -0.07 -5.21 7.83
CA LEU A 34 -0.02 -4.00 8.64
C LEU A 34 -1.20 -3.87 9.61
N ALA A 35 -2.24 -4.71 9.48
CA ALA A 35 -3.39 -4.69 10.37
C ALA A 35 -2.94 -4.79 11.84
N GLY A 36 -3.34 -3.81 12.65
CA GLY A 36 -2.93 -3.69 14.06
C GLY A 36 -1.51 -3.14 14.32
N LYS A 37 -0.68 -2.98 13.29
CA LYS A 37 0.67 -2.39 13.40
C LYS A 37 0.73 -0.92 13.04
N GLN A 38 -0.19 -0.47 12.18
CA GLN A 38 -0.24 0.93 11.73
C GLN A 38 -1.67 1.48 11.86
N PRO A 39 -2.09 1.89 13.06
CA PRO A 39 -3.40 2.50 13.27
C PRO A 39 -3.53 3.84 12.52
N ALA A 40 -4.76 4.32 12.32
CA ALA A 40 -5.04 5.54 11.52
C ALA A 40 -4.30 6.81 12.01
N GLY A 41 -4.09 6.94 13.33
CA GLY A 41 -3.34 8.05 13.92
C GLY A 41 -1.81 7.88 13.90
N SER A 42 -1.29 6.82 13.30
CA SER A 42 0.16 6.58 13.26
C SER A 42 0.85 7.64 12.40
N THR A 43 1.90 8.22 12.95
CA THR A 43 2.85 9.10 12.24
C THR A 43 4.07 8.35 11.74
N GLN A 44 4.17 7.06 12.04
CA GLN A 44 5.28 6.21 11.63
C GLN A 44 4.91 5.47 10.34
N PRO A 45 5.80 5.45 9.33
CA PRO A 45 5.66 4.56 8.19
C PRO A 45 5.85 3.11 8.63
N ALA A 46 5.23 2.19 7.91
CA ALA A 46 5.43 0.76 8.10
C ALA A 46 5.90 0.12 6.79
N SER A 47 6.79 -0.85 6.89
CA SER A 47 7.29 -1.59 5.74
C SER A 47 7.27 -3.09 5.99
N ALA A 48 7.09 -3.85 4.91
CA ALA A 48 7.14 -5.31 4.94
C ALA A 48 7.42 -5.83 3.52
N THR A 49 8.00 -7.03 3.46
CA THR A 49 8.21 -7.72 2.19
C THR A 49 7.02 -8.63 1.88
N VAL A 50 6.45 -8.53 0.69
CA VAL A 50 5.29 -9.31 0.24
C VAL A 50 5.59 -9.91 -1.13
N ASP A 51 5.58 -11.24 -1.24
CA ASP A 51 5.87 -11.95 -2.50
C ASP A 51 7.18 -11.46 -3.17
N GLY A 52 8.18 -11.09 -2.37
CA GLY A 52 9.47 -10.54 -2.84
C GLY A 52 9.50 -9.02 -3.04
N TRP A 53 8.35 -8.34 -3.02
CA TRP A 53 8.26 -6.88 -3.15
C TRP A 53 8.53 -6.20 -1.81
N LEU A 54 9.36 -5.17 -1.81
CA LEU A 54 9.49 -4.28 -0.67
C LEU A 54 8.33 -3.27 -0.70
N CYS A 55 7.38 -3.43 0.20
CA CYS A 55 6.25 -2.53 0.34
C CYS A 55 6.44 -1.58 1.53
N VAL A 56 6.14 -0.31 1.31
CA VAL A 56 6.19 0.75 2.31
C VAL A 56 4.85 1.49 2.31
N SER A 57 4.19 1.53 3.47
CA SER A 57 3.08 2.42 3.74
C SER A 57 3.65 3.69 4.37
N GLY A 58 3.36 4.83 3.75
CA GLY A 58 3.55 6.12 4.40
C GLY A 58 2.66 6.24 5.65
N PRO A 59 2.96 7.21 6.52
CA PRO A 59 2.18 7.44 7.72
C PRO A 59 0.75 7.88 7.38
N PRO A 60 -0.28 7.17 7.89
CA PRO A 60 -1.68 7.46 7.56
C PRO A 60 -2.11 8.87 8.00
N ALA A 61 -1.54 9.40 9.10
CA ALA A 61 -1.81 10.75 9.58
C ALA A 61 -1.45 11.85 8.57
N SER A 62 -0.56 11.58 7.61
CA SER A 62 -0.15 12.52 6.55
C SER A 62 -0.74 12.15 5.17
N GLN A 63 -1.83 11.39 5.14
CA GLN A 63 -2.40 10.83 3.89
C GLN A 63 -1.38 9.97 3.12
N GLY A 64 -0.55 9.22 3.83
CA GLY A 64 0.49 8.38 3.24
C GLY A 64 -0.09 7.32 2.30
N GLY A 65 0.45 7.26 1.08
CA GLY A 65 0.20 6.16 0.14
C GLY A 65 0.99 4.90 0.47
N THR A 66 0.74 3.84 -0.29
CA THR A 66 1.55 2.62 -0.33
C THR A 66 2.39 2.58 -1.59
N SER A 67 3.65 2.23 -1.45
CA SER A 67 4.56 1.98 -2.58
C SER A 67 5.15 0.59 -2.42
N CYS A 68 5.02 -0.26 -3.44
CA CYS A 68 5.66 -1.57 -3.48
C CYS A 68 6.64 -1.62 -4.66
N SER A 69 7.90 -1.95 -4.39
CA SER A 69 8.94 -2.01 -5.41
C SER A 69 9.56 -3.41 -5.49
N LEU A 70 9.84 -3.86 -6.71
CA LEU A 70 10.56 -5.09 -7.02
C LEU A 70 11.42 -4.83 -8.26
N ASP A 71 12.74 -4.82 -8.07
CA ASP A 71 13.70 -4.50 -9.14
C ASP A 71 13.35 -3.17 -9.84
N ASP A 72 13.06 -3.21 -11.14
CA ASP A 72 12.67 -2.05 -11.97
C ASP A 72 11.16 -1.72 -11.88
N LYS A 73 10.37 -2.57 -11.23
CA LYS A 73 8.92 -2.44 -11.16
C LYS A 73 8.48 -1.74 -9.89
N THR A 74 7.52 -0.82 -10.02
CA THR A 74 6.91 -0.17 -8.85
C THR A 74 5.40 -0.10 -9.00
N VAL A 75 4.70 -0.45 -7.92
CA VAL A 75 3.26 -0.27 -7.75
C VAL A 75 3.04 0.84 -6.73
N PHE A 76 2.21 1.81 -7.10
CA PHE A 76 1.80 2.88 -6.19
C PHE A 76 0.31 2.77 -5.89
N ALA A 77 -0.05 3.08 -4.64
CA ALA A 77 -1.42 3.29 -4.24
C ALA A 77 -1.50 4.54 -3.36
N SER A 78 -2.44 5.44 -3.64
CA SER A 78 -2.70 6.61 -2.83
C SER A 78 -4.01 6.44 -2.08
N VAL A 79 -4.22 7.21 -1.01
CA VAL A 79 -5.56 7.34 -0.43
C VAL A 79 -6.49 7.87 -1.53
N ALA A 80 -7.63 7.21 -1.75
CA ALA A 80 -8.64 7.71 -2.67
C ALA A 80 -9.21 8.99 -2.07
N ALA A 81 -9.14 10.10 -2.80
CA ALA A 81 -9.91 11.29 -2.44
C ALA A 81 -11.40 10.92 -2.50
N GLU A 82 -12.14 11.27 -1.45
CA GLU A 82 -13.60 11.13 -1.37
C GLU A 82 -14.32 11.89 -2.49
#